data_AF-A0AAU9NGR6-F1
#
_entry.id   AF-A0AAU9NGR6-F1
#
_cell.length_a   1.000
_cell.length_b   1.000
_cell.length_c   1.000
_cell.angle_alpha   90.00
_cell.angle_beta   90.00
_cell.angle_gamma   90.00
#
_symmetry.space_group_name_H-M   'P 1'
#
loop_
_entity.id
_entity.type
_entity.pdbx_description
1 polymer ?
#
loop_
_entity_poly.entity_id
_entity_poly.type
_entity_poly.pdbx_seq_one_letter_code
_entity_poly.pdbx_strand_id
1 'polypeptide(L)'
;MFKLTKPQKLSVDMKKKASSSSTTMAFQRGDRVEISSNEKGFEGSYYTANIIARLSKKEYIIQYRTLLKEDGFGPLREVVSADQIQPLPPQIPVTGFSLGDAVDAYEKDGWRRLLSPWAF
;
A
#
# COMPACT_ATOMS: atom_id res chain seq x y z
N MET A 1 -1.41 49.65 -30.77
CA MET A 1 -2.49 49.15 -29.89
C MET A 1 -3.35 48.20 -30.71
N PHE A 2 -3.19 46.88 -30.55
CA PHE A 2 -4.01 45.90 -31.27
C PHE A 2 -4.92 45.21 -30.28
N LYS A 3 -6.24 45.42 -30.41
CA LYS A 3 -7.24 44.63 -29.69
C LYS A 3 -7.35 43.29 -30.39
N LEU A 4 -7.03 42.21 -29.66
CA LEU A 4 -7.29 40.85 -30.11
C LEU A 4 -8.50 40.30 -29.34
N THR A 5 -9.51 39.91 -30.11
CA THR A 5 -10.80 39.37 -29.68
C THR A 5 -10.65 37.94 -29.14
N LYS A 6 -11.50 37.59 -28.16
CA LYS A 6 -11.57 36.23 -27.58
C LYS A 6 -12.14 35.25 -28.61
N PRO A 7 -11.56 34.05 -28.82
CA PRO A 7 -12.28 32.96 -29.46
C PRO A 7 -13.13 32.18 -28.44
N GLN A 8 -14.34 31.83 -28.86
CA GLN A 8 -15.33 31.06 -28.11
C GLN A 8 -15.04 29.55 -28.09
N LYS A 9 -15.60 28.92 -27.06
CA LYS A 9 -15.53 27.52 -26.64
C LYS A 9 -16.10 26.55 -27.67
N LEU A 10 -15.31 25.55 -28.07
CA LEU A 10 -15.81 24.28 -28.62
C LEU A 10 -15.79 23.24 -27.51
N SER A 11 -16.98 22.72 -27.20
CA SER A 11 -17.21 21.66 -26.21
C SER A 11 -16.85 20.31 -26.84
N VAL A 12 -15.89 19.60 -26.24
CA VAL A 12 -15.76 18.16 -26.44
C VAL A 12 -16.08 17.50 -25.11
N ASP A 13 -17.29 16.96 -25.01
CA ASP A 13 -17.75 16.13 -23.92
C ASP A 13 -17.03 14.78 -23.98
N MET A 14 -15.86 14.71 -23.34
CA MET A 14 -15.18 13.44 -23.10
C MET A 14 -15.48 12.98 -21.69
N LYS A 15 -16.44 12.05 -21.63
CA LYS A 15 -16.91 11.25 -20.50
C LYS A 15 -15.79 11.00 -19.49
N LYS A 16 -15.93 11.57 -18.28
CA LYS A 16 -15.04 11.35 -17.13
C LYS A 16 -14.92 9.84 -16.86
N LYS A 17 -13.78 9.26 -17.22
CA LYS A 17 -13.25 8.10 -16.51
C LYS A 17 -12.46 8.68 -15.35
N ALA A 18 -12.83 8.32 -14.12
CA ALA A 18 -12.09 8.71 -12.94
C ALA A 18 -10.68 8.10 -13.03
N SER A 19 -9.72 8.83 -13.60
CA SER A 19 -8.33 8.70 -13.19
C SER A 19 -8.24 9.47 -11.89
N SER A 20 -8.23 8.76 -10.76
CA SER A 20 -7.79 9.37 -9.53
C SER A 20 -6.33 9.75 -9.75
N SER A 21 -6.07 11.00 -10.13
CA SER A 21 -4.82 11.65 -9.80
C SER A 21 -4.83 11.81 -8.27
N SER A 22 -4.59 10.70 -7.57
CA SER A 22 -4.24 10.76 -6.17
C SER A 22 -2.85 11.38 -6.15
N THR A 23 -2.77 12.64 -5.74
CA THR A 23 -1.55 13.08 -5.07
C THR A 23 -1.43 12.15 -3.87
N THR A 24 -0.70 11.04 -4.03
CA THR A 24 -0.45 10.09 -2.95
C THR A 24 0.29 10.87 -1.88
N MET A 25 -0.43 11.24 -0.82
CA MET A 25 0.16 11.88 0.35
C MET A 25 1.29 10.96 0.80
N ALA A 26 2.50 11.51 0.84
CA ALA A 26 3.66 10.73 1.23
C ALA A 26 3.51 10.31 2.70
N PHE A 27 3.86 9.08 3.00
CA PHE A 27 3.86 8.57 4.37
C PHE A 27 4.82 9.41 5.24
N GLN A 28 4.41 9.66 6.47
CA GLN A 28 5.14 10.44 7.46
C GLN A 28 5.75 9.53 8.51
N ARG A 29 6.77 10.03 9.21
CA ARG A 29 7.36 9.34 10.36
C ARG A 29 6.28 9.04 11.40
N GLY A 30 6.22 7.79 11.85
CA GLY A 30 5.23 7.31 12.81
C GLY A 30 3.99 6.68 12.17
N ASP A 31 3.77 6.87 10.85
CA ASP A 31 2.68 6.21 10.16
C ASP A 31 2.83 4.69 10.24
N ARG A 32 1.72 4.02 10.51
CA ARG A 32 1.64 2.56 10.53
C ARG A 32 1.12 2.08 9.18
N VAL A 33 1.85 1.17 8.58
CA VAL A 33 1.69 0.73 7.20
C VAL A 33 1.86 -0.78 7.08
N GLU A 34 1.46 -1.34 5.94
CA GLU A 34 1.77 -2.70 5.53
C GLU A 34 2.84 -2.67 4.44
N ILE A 35 3.81 -3.58 4.53
CA ILE A 35 4.91 -3.71 3.58
C ILE A 35 4.74 -5.03 2.84
N SER A 36 4.57 -4.96 1.52
CA SER A 36 4.53 -6.15 0.67
C SER A 36 5.93 -6.71 0.44
N SER A 37 6.12 -8.00 0.68
CA SER A 37 7.40 -8.66 0.38
C SER A 37 7.48 -9.04 -1.09
N ASN A 38 8.61 -8.68 -1.71
CA ASN A 38 8.99 -9.11 -3.05
C ASN A 38 10.02 -10.25 -3.00
N GLU A 39 10.33 -10.77 -1.80
CA GLU A 39 11.27 -11.87 -1.63
C GLU A 39 10.65 -13.17 -2.11
N LYS A 40 11.47 -13.98 -2.80
CA LYS A 40 11.04 -15.27 -3.34
C LYS A 40 10.62 -16.21 -2.20
N GLY A 41 9.40 -16.76 -2.27
CA GLY A 41 8.78 -17.58 -1.22
C GLY A 41 7.90 -16.80 -0.24
N PHE A 42 7.86 -15.47 -0.36
CA PHE A 42 7.01 -14.57 0.42
C PHE A 42 6.09 -13.72 -0.45
N GLU A 43 5.97 -14.03 -1.74
CA GLU A 43 5.09 -13.31 -2.66
C GLU A 43 3.65 -13.30 -2.14
N GLY A 44 3.01 -12.14 -2.14
CA GLY A 44 1.65 -11.95 -1.60
C GLY A 44 1.59 -11.89 -0.07
N SER A 45 2.73 -11.98 0.62
CA SER A 45 2.82 -11.72 2.06
C SER A 45 3.00 -10.22 2.31
N TYR A 46 2.41 -9.73 3.38
CA TYR A 46 2.56 -8.36 3.83
C TYR A 46 2.74 -8.30 5.35
N TYR A 47 3.57 -7.36 5.79
CA TYR A 47 3.99 -7.24 7.18
C TYR A 47 3.70 -5.85 7.72
N THR A 48 3.22 -5.77 8.96
CA THR A 48 2.99 -4.47 9.59
C THR A 48 4.30 -3.81 9.99
N ALA A 49 4.47 -2.55 9.61
CA ALA A 49 5.62 -1.73 9.96
C ALA A 49 5.24 -0.29 10.34
N ASN A 50 6.19 0.42 10.94
CA ASN A 50 6.12 1.85 11.18
C ASN A 50 7.15 2.57 10.30
N ILE A 51 6.78 3.73 9.75
CA ILE A 51 7.73 4.61 9.05
C ILE A 51 8.65 5.27 10.07
N ILE A 52 9.97 5.10 9.90
CA ILE A 52 10.99 5.72 10.75
C ILE A 52 11.51 7.02 10.13
N ALA A 53 11.74 7.01 8.82
CA ALA A 53 12.19 8.17 8.08
C ALA A 53 11.89 8.01 6.58
N ARG A 54 11.72 9.14 5.90
CA ARG A 54 11.72 9.21 4.44
C ARG A 54 13.12 9.58 3.96
N LEU A 55 13.71 8.76 3.09
CA LEU A 55 15.04 9.01 2.53
C LEU A 55 14.95 9.81 1.22
N SER A 56 13.99 9.47 0.37
CA SER A 56 13.80 10.09 -0.93
C SER A 56 12.32 10.13 -1.30
N LYS A 57 11.99 10.59 -2.52
CA LYS A 57 10.61 10.54 -3.00
C LYS A 57 10.08 9.10 -3.09
N LYS A 58 10.99 8.12 -3.25
CA LYS A 58 10.68 6.72 -3.51
C LYS A 58 11.14 5.75 -2.42
N GLU A 59 11.89 6.19 -1.41
CA GLU A 59 12.46 5.27 -0.41
C GLU A 59 12.21 5.72 1.02
N TYR A 60 11.98 4.74 1.89
CA TYR A 60 11.69 4.92 3.31
C TYR A 60 12.49 3.93 4.16
N ILE A 61 12.88 4.35 5.36
CA ILE A 61 13.30 3.44 6.42
C ILE A 61 12.06 3.05 7.20
N ILE A 62 11.81 1.75 7.31
CA ILE A 62 10.71 1.19 8.08
C ILE A 62 11.25 0.33 9.22
N GLN A 63 10.40 0.11 10.22
CA GLN A 63 10.64 -0.82 11.30
C GLN A 63 9.46 -1.78 11.38
N TYR A 64 9.72 -3.07 11.19
CA TYR A 64 8.68 -4.08 11.34
C TYR A 64 8.25 -4.19 12.80
N ARG A 65 6.98 -4.51 13.01
CA ARG A 65 6.43 -4.71 14.36
C ARG A 65 6.60 -6.14 14.86
N THR A 66 6.65 -7.10 13.93
CA THR A 66 6.63 -8.53 14.23
C THR A 66 7.96 -9.20 13.87
N LEU A 67 8.65 -8.73 12.83
CA LEU A 67 9.95 -9.26 12.43
C LEU A 67 11.08 -8.72 13.31
N LEU A 68 11.94 -9.64 13.77
CA LEU A 68 13.16 -9.35 14.50
C LEU A 68 14.37 -9.45 13.58
N LYS A 69 15.48 -8.85 14.00
CA LYS A 69 16.79 -9.07 13.38
C LYS A 69 17.25 -10.52 13.53
N GLU A 70 18.25 -10.93 12.76
CA GLU A 70 18.85 -12.27 12.82
C GLU A 70 19.39 -12.63 14.21
N ASP A 71 19.89 -11.64 14.96
CA ASP A 71 20.36 -11.84 16.33
C ASP A 71 19.21 -12.05 17.34
N GLY A 72 17.97 -11.83 16.93
CA GLY A 72 16.78 -11.86 17.79
C GLY A 72 16.66 -10.67 18.75
N PHE A 73 17.65 -9.77 18.80
CA PHE A 73 17.71 -8.66 19.75
C PHE A 73 17.13 -7.39 19.11
N GLY A 74 15.82 -7.44 18.88
CA GLY A 74 15.01 -6.28 18.56
C GLY A 74 14.47 -6.25 17.13
N PRO A 75 13.60 -5.27 16.84
CA PRO A 75 12.84 -5.22 15.60
C PRO A 75 13.73 -4.97 14.38
N LEU A 76 13.41 -5.67 13.29
CA LEU A 76 14.05 -5.52 11.99
C LEU A 76 13.73 -4.15 11.38
N ARG A 77 14.74 -3.52 10.78
CA ARG A 77 14.61 -2.27 10.03
C ARG A 77 15.17 -2.47 8.63
N GLU A 78 14.47 -1.93 7.65
CA GLU A 78 14.84 -2.05 6.24
C GLU A 78 14.60 -0.73 5.50
N VAL A 79 15.31 -0.60 4.37
CA VAL A 79 15.00 0.42 3.37
C VAL A 79 14.09 -0.22 2.33
N VAL A 80 12.90 0.34 2.15
CA VAL A 80 11.90 -0.17 1.20
C VAL A 80 11.49 0.92 0.21
N SER A 81 11.06 0.49 -0.96
CA SER A 81 10.55 1.38 -1.99
C SER A 81 9.08 1.73 -1.75
N ALA A 82 8.65 2.91 -2.20
CA ALA A 82 7.32 3.47 -1.95
C ALA A 82 6.19 2.60 -2.53
N ASP A 83 6.46 1.83 -3.58
CA ASP A 83 5.54 0.86 -4.20
C ASP A 83 5.30 -0.39 -3.35
N GLN A 84 6.19 -0.67 -2.38
CA GLN A 84 5.98 -1.76 -1.42
C GLN A 84 5.12 -1.35 -0.23
N ILE A 85 4.86 -0.05 -0.05
CA ILE A 85 4.18 0.49 1.12
C ILE A 85 2.69 0.65 0.82
N GLN A 86 1.85 0.06 1.65
CA GLN A 86 0.40 0.15 1.58
C GLN A 86 -0.14 0.75 2.89
N PRO A 87 -1.21 1.56 2.84
CA PRO A 87 -1.89 2.00 4.04
C PRO A 87 -2.47 0.79 4.79
N LEU A 88 -2.59 0.89 6.12
CA LEU A 88 -3.31 -0.13 6.86
C LEU A 88 -4.76 -0.25 6.37
N PRO A 89 -5.29 -1.48 6.26
CA PRO A 89 -6.69 -1.68 5.94
C PRO A 89 -7.58 -1.07 7.04
N PRO A 90 -8.73 -0.49 6.68
CA PRO A 90 -9.67 0.02 7.66
C PRO A 90 -10.17 -1.12 8.55
N GLN A 91 -10.30 -0.85 9.85
CA GLN A 91 -10.89 -1.81 10.77
C GLN A 91 -12.39 -1.89 10.52
N ILE A 92 -12.81 -3.00 9.91
CA ILE A 92 -14.22 -3.32 9.71
C ILE A 92 -14.66 -4.37 10.74
N PRO A 93 -15.78 -4.17 11.45
CA PRO A 93 -16.34 -5.22 12.30
C PRO A 93 -16.80 -6.38 11.40
N VAL A 94 -16.17 -7.53 11.54
CA VAL A 94 -16.52 -8.73 10.77
C VAL A 94 -17.65 -9.46 11.48
N THR A 95 -18.78 -9.67 10.78
CA THR A 95 -19.96 -10.36 11.32
C THR A 95 -19.95 -11.88 11.06
N GLY A 96 -19.00 -12.36 10.25
CA GLY A 96 -18.82 -13.78 9.88
C GLY A 96 -18.15 -13.91 8.50
N PHE A 97 -17.72 -15.11 8.15
CA PHE A 97 -17.19 -15.45 6.83
C PHE A 97 -18.09 -16.51 6.17
N SER A 98 -18.23 -16.43 4.84
CA SER A 98 -18.92 -17.41 4.01
C SER A 98 -17.93 -18.24 3.19
N LEU A 99 -18.36 -19.43 2.78
CA LEU A 99 -17.57 -20.24 1.85
C LEU A 99 -17.38 -19.47 0.53
N GLY A 100 -16.12 -19.31 0.12
CA GLY A 100 -15.76 -18.56 -1.09
C GLY A 100 -15.30 -17.12 -0.81
N ASP A 101 -15.38 -16.64 0.43
CA ASP A 101 -14.81 -15.34 0.78
C ASP A 101 -13.29 -15.35 0.64
N ALA A 102 -12.76 -14.37 -0.08
CA ALA A 102 -11.34 -14.10 -0.11
C ALA A 102 -10.91 -13.53 1.24
N VAL A 103 -10.12 -14.30 1.97
CA VAL A 103 -9.62 -13.92 3.29
C VAL A 103 -8.10 -13.94 3.29
N ASP A 104 -7.52 -13.12 4.16
CA ASP A 104 -6.09 -13.15 4.41
C ASP A 104 -5.82 -14.00 5.66
N ALA A 105 -4.75 -14.79 5.64
CA ALA A 105 -4.33 -15.63 6.76
C ALA A 105 -3.06 -15.08 7.40
N TYR A 106 -2.98 -15.13 8.74
CA TYR A 106 -1.79 -14.72 9.46
C TYR A 106 -0.87 -15.91 9.70
N GLU A 107 0.31 -15.90 9.07
CA GLU A 107 1.31 -16.98 9.12
C GLU A 107 2.72 -16.37 9.11
N LYS A 108 3.67 -16.92 9.89
CA LYS A 108 5.08 -16.48 9.94
C LYS A 108 5.24 -14.98 10.13
N ASP A 109 4.54 -14.44 11.12
CA ASP A 109 4.59 -13.02 11.51
C ASP A 109 4.04 -12.01 10.46
N GLY A 110 3.49 -12.51 9.36
CA GLY A 110 2.89 -11.73 8.28
C GLY A 110 1.49 -12.18 7.93
N TRP A 111 0.79 -11.36 7.16
CA TRP A 111 -0.46 -11.74 6.54
C TRP A 111 -0.21 -12.21 5.11
N ARG A 112 -0.97 -13.19 4.67
CA ARG A 112 -0.90 -13.76 3.32
C ARG A 112 -2.26 -13.70 2.69
N ARG A 113 -2.32 -13.13 1.49
CA ARG A 113 -3.54 -13.19 0.69
C ARG A 113 -3.75 -14.60 0.18
N LEU A 114 -4.75 -15.28 0.72
CA LEU A 114 -5.21 -16.54 0.16
C LEU A 114 -6.05 -16.18 -1.07
N LEU A 115 -5.40 -16.20 -2.24
CA LEU A 115 -6.14 -16.28 -3.48
C LEU A 115 -6.85 -17.63 -3.44
N SER A 116 -8.17 -17.65 -3.27
CA SER A 116 -8.97 -18.86 -3.47
C SER A 116 -8.80 -19.26 -4.95
N PRO A 117 -8.06 -20.33 -5.29
CA PRO A 117 -7.88 -20.74 -6.68
C PRO A 117 -9.11 -21.49 -7.21
N TRP A 118 -10.14 -21.66 -6.36
CA TRP A 118 -11.36 -22.41 -6.65
C TRP A 118 -12.56 -21.48 -6.77
N ALA A 119 -12.52 -20.58 -7.76
CA ALA A 119 -13.71 -20.40 -8.58
C ALA A 119 -13.60 -21.50 -9.64
N PHE A 120 -14.30 -22.61 -9.40
CA PHE A 120 -14.31 -23.90 -10.13
C PHE A 120 -13.55 -24.00 -11.45
#